data_AF-H9G477-F1
#
_entry.id   AF-H9G477-F1
#
_cell.length_a   1.000
_cell.length_b   1.000
_cell.length_c   1.000
_cell.angle_alpha   90.00
_cell.angle_beta   90.00
_cell.angle_gamma   90.00
#
_symmetry.space_group_name_H-M   'P 1'
#
loop_
_entity.id
_entity.type
_entity.pdbx_description
1 polymer ?
#
loop_
_entity_poly.entity_id
_entity_poly.type
_entity_poly.pdbx_seq_one_letter_code
_entity_poly.pdbx_strand_id
1 'polypeptide(L)'
;MGKRYFCDYCERSFQDNLHNRKKHLNGVQHIRARKAWYDRFRDAAAVLQEEQNKKPCRKFLQTGQCDFGPNCRFSHFSEADLQALEDRARAEERRAAGRPSEDTERSRPPGCLEDWLEKRAKRLRATESNRYRIAILGLPPGGSPKVEDTPPHRLQLVR
;
A
#
# COMPACT_ATOMS: atom_id res chain seq x y z
N MET A 1 -14.21 26.75 -16.88
CA MET A 1 -14.40 25.77 -15.79
C MET A 1 -13.22 24.79 -15.81
N GLY A 2 -12.23 24.95 -14.93
CA GLY A 2 -11.02 24.11 -14.92
C GLY A 2 -11.24 22.76 -14.23
N LYS A 3 -10.52 21.71 -14.66
CA LYS A 3 -10.49 20.41 -13.96
C LYS A 3 -9.96 20.64 -12.54
N ARG A 4 -10.52 19.95 -11.54
CA ARG A 4 -10.05 20.00 -10.14
C ARG A 4 -9.48 18.64 -9.74
N TYR A 5 -8.37 18.67 -9.01
CA TYR A 5 -7.73 17.47 -8.49
C TYR A 5 -8.11 17.33 -7.01
N PHE A 6 -8.51 16.12 -6.63
CA PHE A 6 -8.76 15.74 -5.25
C PHE A 6 -7.67 14.77 -4.79
N CYS A 7 -7.15 15.00 -3.58
CA CYS A 7 -6.17 14.11 -2.95
C CYS A 7 -6.83 13.36 -1.79
N ASP A 8 -6.92 12.04 -1.89
CA ASP A 8 -7.57 11.20 -0.87
C ASP A 8 -6.84 11.21 0.48
N TYR A 9 -5.51 11.36 0.47
CA TYR A 9 -4.71 11.43 1.71
C TYR A 9 -4.91 12.74 2.46
N CYS A 10 -5.17 13.84 1.73
CA CYS A 10 -5.25 15.19 2.29
C CYS A 10 -6.67 15.72 2.38
N GLU A 11 -7.66 15.01 1.82
CA GLU A 11 -9.08 15.38 1.72
C GLU A 11 -9.31 16.79 1.13
N ARG A 12 -8.47 17.21 0.17
CA ARG A 12 -8.47 18.58 -0.38
C ARG A 12 -8.62 18.57 -1.90
N SER A 13 -9.45 19.49 -2.39
CA SER A 13 -9.64 19.76 -3.81
C SER A 13 -9.01 21.09 -4.24
N PHE A 14 -8.19 21.08 -5.29
CA PHE A 14 -7.56 22.28 -5.85
C PHE A 14 -7.62 22.29 -7.39
N GLN A 15 -7.28 23.41 -8.02
CA GLN A 15 -7.26 23.50 -9.48
C GLN A 15 -6.22 22.54 -10.06
N ASP A 16 -6.64 21.65 -10.96
CA ASP A 16 -5.81 20.58 -11.49
C ASP A 16 -4.86 21.13 -12.56
N ASN A 17 -3.63 21.36 -12.14
CA ASN A 17 -2.49 21.61 -13.01
C ASN A 17 -1.37 20.64 -12.60
N LEU A 18 -0.66 20.08 -13.57
CA LEU A 18 0.46 19.16 -13.36
C LEU A 18 1.49 19.72 -12.35
N HIS A 19 1.80 21.02 -12.47
CA HIS A 19 2.72 21.70 -11.56
C HIS A 19 2.20 21.71 -10.12
N ASN A 20 0.95 22.13 -9.92
CA ASN A 20 0.31 22.20 -8.60
C ASN A 20 0.19 20.81 -7.97
N ARG A 21 -0.20 19.80 -8.75
CA ARG A 21 -0.30 18.42 -8.30
C ARG A 21 1.05 17.89 -7.83
N LYS A 22 2.11 18.11 -8.61
CA LYS A 22 3.47 17.68 -8.24
C LYS A 22 3.95 18.37 -6.96
N LYS A 23 3.74 19.69 -6.83
CA LYS A 23 4.09 20.42 -5.60
C LYS A 23 3.28 19.95 -4.39
N HIS A 24 2.00 19.63 -4.58
CA HIS A 24 1.17 19.06 -3.53
C HIS A 24 1.69 17.69 -3.06
N LEU A 25 1.90 16.75 -3.98
CA LEU A 25 2.34 15.38 -3.67
C LEU A 25 3.72 15.32 -3.01
N ASN A 26 4.63 16.22 -3.40
CA ASN A 26 5.97 16.32 -2.79
C ASN A 26 6.00 17.20 -1.53
N GLY A 27 4.88 17.81 -1.16
CA GLY A 27 4.80 18.68 0.00
C GLY A 27 4.84 17.89 1.31
N VAL A 28 5.48 18.47 2.33
CA VAL A 28 5.57 17.87 3.68
C VAL A 28 4.20 17.53 4.25
N GLN A 29 3.19 18.35 3.99
CA GLN A 29 1.82 18.10 4.45
C GLN A 29 1.24 16.82 3.83
N HIS A 30 1.41 16.63 2.52
CA HIS A 30 0.97 15.40 1.86
C HIS A 30 1.75 14.19 2.35
N ILE A 31 3.07 14.29 2.48
CA ILE A 31 3.91 13.18 2.99
C ILE A 31 3.46 12.77 4.40
N ARG A 32 3.20 13.73 5.28
CA ARG A 32 2.70 13.47 6.64
C ARG A 32 1.30 12.87 6.63
N ALA A 33 0.38 13.42 5.84
CA ALA A 33 -0.98 12.92 5.72
C ALA A 33 -1.00 11.49 5.15
N ARG A 34 -0.20 11.23 4.11
CA ARG A 34 0.01 9.91 3.52
C ARG A 34 0.54 8.93 4.55
N LYS A 35 1.59 9.28 5.30
CA LYS A 35 2.13 8.42 6.37
C LYS A 35 1.07 8.13 7.43
N ALA A 36 0.37 9.16 7.92
CA ALA A 36 -0.69 9.00 8.92
C ALA A 36 -1.84 8.12 8.42
N TRP A 37 -2.17 8.20 7.13
CA TRP A 37 -3.16 7.32 6.51
C TRP A 37 -2.71 5.86 6.56
N TYR A 38 -1.48 5.55 6.12
CA TYR A 38 -0.94 4.19 6.20
C TYR A 38 -0.77 3.69 7.63
N ASP A 39 -0.42 4.56 8.57
CA ASP A 39 -0.28 4.23 9.98
C ASP A 39 -1.59 3.72 10.60
N ARG A 40 -2.76 4.12 10.07
CA ARG A 40 -4.07 3.58 10.52
C ARG A 40 -4.31 2.14 10.10
N PHE A 41 -3.70 1.71 8.99
CA PHE A 41 -3.86 0.37 8.43
C PHE A 41 -2.64 -0.52 8.71
N ARG A 42 -1.66 -0.04 9.49
CA ARG A 42 -0.54 -0.88 9.91
C ARG A 42 -1.00 -1.86 10.98
N ASP A 43 -0.67 -3.13 10.77
CA ASP A 43 -0.92 -4.20 11.73
C ASP A 43 -0.16 -3.93 13.03
N ALA A 44 -0.78 -4.19 14.18
CA ALA A 44 -0.12 -3.97 15.47
C ALA A 44 1.17 -4.81 15.60
N ALA A 45 1.20 -6.01 15.01
CA ALA A 45 2.38 -6.87 14.95
C ALA A 45 3.55 -6.21 14.19
N ALA A 46 3.27 -5.54 13.06
CA ALA A 46 4.30 -4.86 12.28
C ALA A 46 4.88 -3.65 13.04
N VAL A 47 4.02 -2.90 13.74
CA VAL A 47 4.45 -1.78 14.60
C VAL A 47 5.33 -2.28 15.74
N LEU A 48 4.91 -3.36 16.43
CA LEU A 48 5.68 -3.96 17.52
C LEU A 48 7.09 -4.39 17.05
N GLN A 49 7.18 -5.06 15.89
CA GLN A 49 8.46 -5.50 15.34
C GLN A 49 9.39 -4.33 15.00
N GLU A 50 8.85 -3.25 14.43
CA GLU A 50 9.64 -2.04 14.15
C GLU A 50 10.17 -1.39 15.42
N GLU A 51 9.35 -1.30 16.47
CA GLU A 51 9.72 -0.66 17.73
C GLU A 51 10.73 -1.48 18.52
N GLN A 52 10.61 -2.81 18.56
CA GLN A 52 11.61 -3.70 19.16
C GLN A 52 12.97 -3.59 18.47
N ASN A 53 12.99 -3.35 17.16
CA ASN A 53 14.22 -3.16 16.39
C ASN A 53 14.85 -1.78 16.59
N LYS A 54 14.13 -0.80 17.14
CA LYS A 54 14.63 0.56 17.39
C LYS A 54 15.24 0.64 18.79
N LYS A 55 16.39 1.32 18.89
CA LYS A 55 16.95 1.68 20.20
C LYS A 55 16.04 2.71 20.89
N PRO A 56 15.87 2.64 22.22
CA PRO A 56 15.06 3.60 22.95
C PRO A 56 15.67 5.00 22.92
N CYS A 57 14.81 6.02 22.83
CA CYS A 57 15.22 7.42 22.84
C CYS A 57 15.63 7.85 24.25
N ARG A 58 16.93 8.06 24.47
CA ARG A 58 17.47 8.49 25.77
C ARG A 58 16.86 9.80 26.26
N LYS A 59 16.72 10.80 25.39
CA LYS A 59 16.20 12.11 25.75
C LYS A 59 14.73 12.04 26.19
N PHE A 60 13.93 11.27 25.46
CA PHE A 60 12.52 11.03 25.81
C PHE A 60 12.38 10.25 27.12
N LEU A 61 13.15 9.18 27.31
CA LEU A 61 13.10 8.40 28.56
C LEU A 61 13.54 9.21 29.79
N GLN A 62 14.51 10.11 29.64
CA GLN A 62 15.06 10.87 30.76
C GLN A 62 14.22 12.12 31.10
N THR A 63 13.68 12.80 30.09
CA THR A 63 13.01 14.10 30.28
C THR A 63 11.51 14.08 29.98
N GLY A 64 10.99 12.97 29.44
CA GLY A 64 9.62 12.88 28.93
C GLY A 64 9.37 13.69 27.65
N GLN A 65 10.38 14.40 27.14
CA GLN A 65 10.24 15.28 25.99
C GLN A 65 11.38 15.06 24.97
N CYS A 66 11.03 15.08 23.70
CA CYS A 66 11.98 14.88 22.60
C CYS A 66 11.74 15.94 21.53
N ASP A 67 12.78 16.69 21.18
CA ASP A 67 12.70 17.79 20.21
C ASP A 67 12.28 17.31 18.81
N PHE A 68 12.56 16.03 18.50
CA PHE A 68 12.19 15.42 17.22
C PHE A 68 10.73 14.96 17.15
N GLY A 69 10.03 14.93 18.30
CA GLY A 69 8.64 14.52 18.42
C GLY A 69 8.35 13.16 17.75
N PRO A 70 7.29 13.04 16.93
CA PRO A 70 6.90 11.77 16.29
C PRO A 70 7.82 11.36 15.12
N ASN A 71 8.75 12.23 14.70
CA ASN A 71 9.75 11.93 13.67
C ASN A 71 11.07 11.46 14.26
N CYS A 72 11.14 11.18 15.57
CA CYS A 72 12.34 10.65 16.17
C CYS A 72 12.73 9.30 15.54
N ARG A 73 14.02 9.11 15.29
CA ARG A 73 14.56 7.86 14.73
C ARG A 73 14.58 6.70 15.75
N PHE A 74 14.47 7.04 17.03
CA PHE A 74 14.52 6.16 18.19
C PHE A 74 13.13 5.89 18.75
N SER A 75 12.95 4.77 19.45
CA SER A 75 11.66 4.41 20.03
C SER A 75 11.31 5.32 21.20
N HIS A 76 10.07 5.81 21.22
CA HIS A 76 9.49 6.55 22.36
C HIS A 76 8.57 5.66 23.20
N PHE A 77 8.46 4.37 22.90
CA PHE A 77 7.60 3.46 23.64
C PHE A 77 8.24 3.12 24.97
N SER A 78 7.47 3.26 26.05
CA SER A 78 7.81 2.67 27.34
C SER A 78 7.56 1.16 27.31
N GLU A 79 8.06 0.46 28.33
CA GLU A 79 7.81 -0.98 28.49
C GLU A 79 6.30 -1.29 28.55
N ALA A 80 5.52 -0.43 29.22
CA ALA A 80 4.06 -0.55 29.26
C ALA A 80 3.41 -0.36 27.87
N ASP A 81 3.92 0.56 27.06
CA ASP A 81 3.38 0.79 25.70
C ASP A 81 3.71 -0.38 24.76
N LEU A 82 4.90 -0.98 24.89
CA LEU A 82 5.27 -2.18 24.14
C LEU A 82 4.38 -3.37 24.53
N GLN A 83 4.09 -3.55 25.82
CA GLN A 83 3.18 -4.60 26.28
C GLN A 83 1.77 -4.41 25.70
N ALA A 84 1.25 -3.18 25.73
CA ALA A 84 -0.06 -2.87 25.16
C ALA A 84 -0.12 -3.15 23.64
N LEU A 85 0.98 -2.86 22.92
CA LEU A 85 1.10 -3.21 21.49
C LEU A 85 1.11 -4.73 21.27
N GLU A 86 1.81 -5.48 22.12
CA GLU A 86 1.83 -6.94 22.05
C GLU A 86 0.44 -7.55 22.30
N ASP A 87 -0.26 -7.07 23.32
CA ASP A 87 -1.62 -7.54 23.64
C ASP A 87 -2.59 -7.27 22.48
N ARG A 88 -2.45 -6.09 21.85
CA ARG A 88 -3.22 -5.73 20.66
C ARG A 88 -2.88 -6.61 19.47
N ALA A 89 -1.60 -6.88 19.22
CA ALA A 89 -1.16 -7.77 18.14
C ALA A 89 -1.72 -9.19 18.31
N ARG A 90 -1.65 -9.73 19.53
CA ARG A 90 -2.23 -11.04 19.86
C ARG A 90 -3.75 -11.04 19.71
N ALA A 91 -4.44 -9.96 20.07
CA ALA A 91 -5.88 -9.85 19.89
C ALA A 91 -6.28 -9.79 18.41
N GLU A 92 -5.54 -9.03 17.58
CA GLU A 92 -5.72 -8.97 16.13
C GLU A 92 -5.47 -10.34 15.48
N GLU A 93 -4.41 -11.05 15.89
CA GLU A 93 -4.10 -12.41 15.43
C GLU A 93 -5.21 -13.40 15.79
N ARG A 94 -5.73 -13.38 17.02
CA ARG A 94 -6.88 -14.22 17.42
C ARG A 94 -8.13 -13.91 16.59
N ARG A 95 -8.40 -12.63 16.28
CA ARG A 95 -9.52 -12.22 15.41
C ARG A 95 -9.33 -12.71 13.98
N ALA A 96 -8.11 -12.68 13.46
CA ALA A 96 -7.78 -13.17 12.12
C ALA A 96 -7.87 -14.71 12.04
N ALA A 97 -7.34 -15.41 13.05
CA ALA A 97 -7.36 -16.87 13.14
C ALA A 97 -8.76 -17.44 13.40
N GLY A 98 -9.63 -16.70 14.08
CA GLY A 98 -11.02 -17.07 14.37
C GLY A 98 -11.96 -17.11 13.16
N ARG A 99 -11.46 -16.97 11.92
CA ARG A 99 -12.26 -17.08 10.70
C ARG A 99 -11.79 -18.23 9.78
N PRO A 100 -12.21 -19.48 10.03
CA PRO A 100 -12.30 -20.49 8.98
C PRO A 100 -13.69 -20.46 8.31
N SER A 101 -13.68 -20.11 7.01
CA SER A 101 -14.59 -20.48 5.91
C SER A 101 -16.06 -20.90 6.17
N GLU A 102 -17.01 -20.03 5.77
CA GLU A 102 -18.18 -20.42 4.95
C GLU A 102 -18.56 -19.31 3.94
N ASP A 103 -18.25 -18.04 4.21
CA ASP A 103 -18.55 -16.93 3.28
C ASP A 103 -17.46 -16.61 2.24
N THR A 104 -16.21 -17.05 2.45
CA THR A 104 -15.09 -16.71 1.54
C THR A 104 -15.21 -17.40 0.17
N GLU A 105 -15.82 -18.58 0.11
CA GLU A 105 -16.02 -19.30 -1.15
C GLU A 105 -17.29 -18.83 -1.89
N ARG A 106 -18.31 -18.37 -1.14
CA ARG A 106 -19.61 -17.93 -1.69
C ARG A 106 -19.67 -16.45 -2.07
N SER A 107 -18.73 -15.64 -1.59
CA SER A 107 -18.67 -14.19 -1.86
C SER A 107 -17.54 -13.76 -2.79
N ARG A 108 -16.79 -14.67 -3.43
CA ARG A 108 -15.75 -14.28 -4.41
C ARG A 108 -16.42 -13.64 -5.63
N PRO A 109 -16.30 -12.31 -5.83
CA PRO A 109 -16.95 -11.65 -6.95
C PRO A 109 -16.22 -12.04 -8.24
N PRO A 110 -16.93 -12.40 -9.33
CA PRO A 110 -16.27 -12.64 -10.60
C PRO A 110 -15.54 -11.37 -11.05
N GLY A 111 -14.21 -11.49 -11.26
CA GLY A 111 -13.36 -10.34 -11.62
C GLY A 111 -12.63 -9.69 -10.45
N CYS A 112 -12.41 -10.39 -9.33
CA CYS A 112 -11.56 -9.90 -8.25
C CYS A 112 -10.12 -9.66 -8.73
N LEU A 113 -9.37 -8.86 -7.97
CA LEU A 113 -8.01 -8.46 -8.33
C LEU A 113 -7.11 -9.67 -8.54
N GLU A 114 -7.25 -10.71 -7.70
CA GLU A 114 -6.52 -11.97 -7.79
C GLU A 114 -6.79 -12.68 -9.13
N ASP A 115 -8.04 -12.79 -9.57
CA ASP A 115 -8.38 -13.39 -10.87
C ASP A 115 -7.73 -12.64 -12.03
N TRP A 116 -7.72 -11.31 -11.98
CA TRP A 116 -7.09 -10.49 -12.99
C TRP A 116 -5.56 -10.63 -12.97
N LEU A 117 -4.94 -10.64 -11.79
CA LEU A 117 -3.51 -10.84 -11.61
C LEU A 117 -3.07 -12.21 -12.13
N GLU A 118 -3.84 -13.26 -11.85
CA GLU A 118 -3.54 -14.61 -12.31
C GLU A 118 -3.69 -14.73 -13.84
N LYS A 119 -4.75 -14.15 -14.42
CA LYS A 119 -4.92 -14.06 -15.87
C LYS A 119 -3.77 -13.31 -16.54
N ARG A 120 -3.34 -12.19 -15.94
CA ARG A 120 -2.19 -11.42 -16.43
C ARG A 120 -0.88 -12.21 -16.32
N ALA A 121 -0.65 -12.90 -15.20
CA ALA A 121 0.52 -13.75 -15.03
C ALA A 121 0.56 -14.90 -16.06
N LYS A 122 -0.59 -15.54 -16.32
CA LYS A 122 -0.74 -16.57 -17.37
C LYS A 122 -0.44 -15.99 -18.76
N ARG A 123 -0.98 -14.79 -19.07
CA ARG A 123 -0.68 -14.07 -20.32
C ARG A 123 0.81 -13.77 -20.47
N LEU A 124 1.46 -13.25 -19.42
CA LEU A 124 2.90 -12.96 -19.45
C LEU A 124 3.74 -14.23 -19.66
N ARG A 125 3.44 -15.32 -18.93
CA ARG A 125 4.11 -16.62 -19.11
C ARG A 125 3.88 -17.20 -20.51
N ALA A 126 2.67 -17.05 -21.07
CA ALA A 126 2.38 -17.46 -22.44
C ALA A 126 3.12 -16.61 -23.47
N THR A 127 3.24 -15.30 -23.26
CA THR A 127 4.07 -14.42 -24.12
C THR A 127 5.56 -14.71 -23.97
N GLU A 128 6.02 -15.13 -22.79
CA GLU A 128 7.42 -15.52 -22.54
C GLU A 128 7.74 -16.88 -23.18
N SER A 129 6.83 -17.85 -23.08
CA SER A 129 6.90 -19.13 -23.78
C SER A 129 6.80 -18.94 -25.31
N ASN A 130 5.94 -18.03 -25.78
CA ASN A 130 5.84 -17.68 -27.19
C ASN A 130 7.09 -16.92 -27.67
N ARG A 131 7.68 -16.04 -26.84
CA ARG A 131 8.95 -15.36 -27.13
C ARG A 131 10.12 -16.35 -27.18
N TYR A 132 10.12 -17.37 -26.32
CA TYR A 132 11.08 -18.48 -26.37
C TYR A 132 10.88 -19.34 -27.63
N ARG A 133 9.65 -19.63 -28.02
CA ARG A 133 9.33 -20.34 -29.27
C ARG A 133 9.70 -19.53 -30.53
N ILE A 134 9.47 -18.22 -30.52
CA ILE A 134 9.88 -17.31 -31.60
C ILE A 134 11.41 -17.20 -31.67
N ALA A 135 12.11 -17.17 -30.53
CA ALA A 135 13.57 -17.16 -30.48
C ALA A 135 14.20 -18.48 -30.97
N ILE A 136 13.54 -19.62 -30.72
CA ILE A 136 13.99 -20.95 -31.18
C ILE A 136 13.67 -21.18 -32.68
N LEU A 137 12.55 -20.67 -33.19
CA LEU A 137 12.05 -20.94 -34.55
C LEU A 137 12.26 -19.80 -35.57
N GLY A 138 12.84 -18.66 -35.17
CA GLY A 138 13.27 -17.59 -36.09
C GLY A 138 12.15 -16.93 -36.90
N LEU A 139 10.92 -16.85 -36.39
CA LEU A 139 9.79 -16.18 -37.08
C LEU A 139 9.73 -14.67 -36.77
N PRO A 140 9.38 -13.80 -37.75
CA PRO A 140 9.41 -12.34 -37.57
C PRO A 140 8.30 -11.84 -36.62
N PRO A 141 8.54 -10.75 -35.85
CA PRO A 141 7.61 -10.26 -34.85
C PRO A 141 6.46 -9.47 -35.49
N GLY A 142 5.28 -10.08 -35.60
CA GLY A 142 4.04 -9.42 -35.96
C GLY A 142 3.06 -9.42 -34.78
N GLY A 143 2.91 -8.30 -34.07
CA GLY A 143 1.86 -8.14 -33.07
C GLY A 143 2.15 -7.06 -32.05
N SER A 144 1.58 -5.87 -32.26
CA SER A 144 1.51 -4.79 -31.27
C SER A 144 0.76 -5.24 -30.00
N PRO A 145 1.13 -4.75 -28.81
CA PRO A 145 0.44 -5.08 -27.57
C PRO A 145 -0.98 -4.47 -27.56
N LYS A 146 -1.99 -5.31 -27.31
CA LYS A 146 -3.40 -4.91 -27.26
C LYS A 146 -3.70 -4.09 -25.99
N VAL A 147 -4.56 -3.09 -26.12
CA VAL A 147 -4.99 -2.08 -25.12
C VAL A 147 -5.65 -2.67 -23.85
N GLU A 148 -5.83 -4.00 -23.79
CA GLU A 148 -6.56 -4.75 -22.76
C GLU A 148 -5.80 -4.95 -21.43
N ASP A 149 -4.58 -4.43 -21.30
CA ASP A 149 -3.71 -4.59 -20.11
C ASP A 149 -4.02 -3.59 -18.97
N THR A 150 -5.12 -2.84 -19.08
CA THR A 150 -5.49 -1.82 -18.09
C THR A 150 -6.32 -2.42 -16.95
N PRO A 151 -5.90 -2.29 -15.67
CA PRO A 151 -6.64 -2.81 -14.52
C PRO A 151 -8.05 -2.18 -14.42
N PRO A 152 -9.07 -2.91 -13.92
CA PRO A 152 -10.46 -2.45 -13.90
C PRO A 152 -10.68 -1.15 -13.11
N HIS A 153 -9.93 -0.89 -12.04
CA HIS A 153 -10.03 0.38 -11.27
C HIS A 153 -9.67 1.63 -12.11
N ARG A 154 -8.93 1.45 -13.20
CA ARG A 154 -8.44 2.55 -14.05
C ARG A 154 -9.37 2.82 -15.24
N LEU A 155 -10.39 1.99 -15.46
CA LEU A 155 -11.37 2.14 -16.53
C LEU A 155 -12.57 3.02 -16.13
N GLN A 156 -12.75 3.31 -14.83
CA GLN A 156 -13.84 4.18 -14.34
C GLN A 156 -13.53 5.69 -14.45
N LEU A 157 -12.34 6.08 -14.90
CA LEU A 157 -11.94 7.49 -15.07
C LEU A 157 -11.98 7.97 -16.52
N VAL A 158 -12.65 7.23 -17.41
CA VAL A 158 -12.91 7.64 -18.80
C VAL A 158 -14.41 7.79 -19.00
N ARG A 159 -14.98 8.86 -18.45
CA ARG A 159 -16.20 9.50 -18.93
C ARG A 159 -16.13 10.99 -18.64
#